data_AF-A0A3R7BUG5-F1
#
_entry.id   AF-A0A3R7BUG5-F1
#
_cell.length_a   1.000
_cell.length_b   1.000
_cell.length_c   1.000
_cell.angle_alpha   90.00
_cell.angle_beta   90.00
_cell.angle_gamma   90.00
#
_symmetry.space_group_name_H-M   'P 1'
#
loop_
_entity.id
_entity.type
_entity.pdbx_description
1 polymer ?
#
loop_
_entity_poly.entity_id
_entity_poly.type
_entity_poly.pdbx_seq_one_letter_code
_entity_poly.pdbx_strand_id
1 'polypeptide(L)' 'MNRKELEEYIRSNYSAEPDHPWVKYPNYIVFRHQSNKKWFAIIMDVPKNKLGLQENDILDVVNFK' A
#
# COMPACT_ATOMS: atom_id res chain seq x y z
N MET A 1 11.14 8.41 1.31
CA MET A 1 10.46 7.18 1.75
C MET A 1 10.03 6.42 0.51
N ASN A 2 10.63 5.27 0.26
CA ASN A 2 10.23 4.33 -0.79
C ASN A 2 9.34 3.21 -0.23
N ARG A 3 8.80 2.35 -1.10
CA ARG A 3 7.93 1.24 -0.72
C ARG A 3 8.53 0.37 0.39
N LYS A 4 9.77 -0.12 0.23
CA LYS A 4 10.42 -1.01 1.20
C LYS A 4 10.59 -0.34 2.56
N GLU A 5 11.03 0.92 2.57
CA GLU A 5 11.17 1.71 3.79
C GLU A 5 9.84 1.86 4.53
N LEU A 6 8.74 2.07 3.79
CA LEU A 6 7.40 2.17 4.37
C LEU A 6 6.92 0.84 4.95
N GLU A 7 7.13 -0.27 4.24
CA GLU A 7 6.77 -1.61 4.73
C GLU A 7 7.53 -1.97 6.01
N GLU A 8 8.84 -1.70 6.05
CA GLU A 8 9.68 -1.90 7.23
C GLU A 8 9.24 -1.01 8.41
N TYR A 9 8.89 0.24 8.13
CA TYR A 9 8.35 1.15 9.13
C TYR A 9 7.03 0.63 9.71
N ILE A 10 6.10 0.20 8.86
CA ILE A 10 4.80 -0.32 9.30
C ILE A 10 5.00 -1.58 10.17
N ARG A 11 5.84 -2.52 9.72
CA ARG A 11 6.14 -3.74 10.48
C ARG A 11 6.74 -3.41 11.84
N SER A 12 7.72 -2.51 11.89
CA SER A 12 8.45 -2.18 13.12
C SER A 12 7.61 -1.40 14.14
N ASN A 13 6.74 -0.50 13.67
CA ASN A 13 5.98 0.40 14.55
C ASN A 13 4.58 -0.11 14.89
N TYR A 14 3.96 -0.89 14.00
CA TYR A 14 2.57 -1.34 14.14
C TYR A 14 2.44 -2.86 14.25
N SER A 15 3.54 -3.62 14.16
CA SER A 15 3.53 -5.09 14.12
C SER A 15 2.56 -5.65 13.08
N ALA A 16 2.34 -4.92 11.99
CA ALA A 16 1.40 -5.31 10.94
C ALA A 16 2.15 -5.95 9.79
N GLU A 17 1.76 -7.17 9.45
CA GLU A 17 2.28 -7.90 8.29
C GLU A 17 1.52 -7.53 7.01
N PRO A 18 2.17 -7.59 5.83
CA PRO A 18 1.53 -7.35 4.55
C PRO A 18 0.48 -8.43 4.22
N ASP A 19 -0.66 -8.01 3.71
CA ASP A 19 -1.74 -8.86 3.20
C ASP A 19 -1.94 -8.61 1.69
N HIS A 20 -2.11 -9.68 0.90
CA HIS A 20 -2.25 -9.63 -0.56
C HIS A 20 -3.62 -10.17 -0.99
N PRO A 21 -4.71 -9.41 -0.77
CA PRO A 21 -6.06 -9.94 -0.97
C PRO A 21 -6.44 -10.12 -2.45
N TRP A 22 -5.69 -9.54 -3.39
CA TRP A 22 -5.99 -9.63 -4.82
C TRP A 22 -4.94 -10.43 -5.58
N VAL A 23 -5.32 -11.64 -6.02
CA VAL A 23 -4.45 -12.49 -6.86
C VAL A 23 -4.08 -11.81 -8.19
N LYS A 24 -5.00 -11.03 -8.77
CA LYS A 24 -4.76 -10.28 -10.02
C LYS A 24 -3.77 -9.13 -9.85
N TYR A 25 -3.61 -8.61 -8.63
CA TYR A 25 -2.78 -7.46 -8.32
C TYR A 25 -1.80 -7.81 -7.19
N PRO A 26 -0.80 -8.66 -7.46
CA PRO A 26 0.10 -9.16 -6.42
C PRO A 26 0.92 -8.06 -5.75
N ASN A 27 1.15 -6.94 -6.45
CA ASN A 27 1.85 -5.77 -5.92
C ASN A 27 0.99 -4.90 -4.99
N TYR A 28 -0.32 -5.16 -4.89
CA TYR A 28 -1.20 -4.40 -4.00
C TYR A 28 -1.14 -5.02 -2.61
N ILE A 29 -0.74 -4.20 -1.64
CA ILE A 29 -0.46 -4.65 -0.28
C ILE A 29 -1.39 -3.92 0.67
N VAL A 30 -2.07 -4.65 1.53
CA VAL A 30 -2.94 -4.11 2.57
C VAL A 30 -2.29 -4.33 3.94
N PHE A 31 -2.36 -3.33 4.80
CA PHE A 31 -1.99 -3.44 6.20
C PHE A 31 -3.20 -3.28 7.11
N ARG A 32 -3.28 -4.14 8.12
CA ARG A 32 -4.43 -4.26 9.02
C ARG A 32 -4.01 -4.17 10.47
N HIS A 33 -4.86 -3.54 11.29
CA HIS A 33 -4.68 -3.64 12.73
C HIS A 33 -4.88 -5.08 13.17
N GLN A 34 -3.94 -5.60 13.97
CA GLN A 34 -4.02 -6.99 14.43
C GLN A 34 -5.29 -7.25 15.26
N SER A 35 -5.73 -6.27 16.03
CA SER A 35 -6.85 -6.37 17.00
C SER A 35 -8.23 -6.52 16.35
N ASN A 36 -8.48 -5.84 15.24
CA ASN A 36 -9.82 -5.78 14.62
C ASN A 36 -9.83 -6.07 13.12
N LYS A 37 -8.66 -6.37 12.53
CA LYS A 37 -8.47 -6.70 11.11
C LYS A 37 -8.93 -5.61 10.12
N LYS A 38 -9.24 -4.40 10.59
CA LYS A 38 -9.57 -3.25 9.74
C LYS A 38 -8.32 -2.75 9.03
N TRP A 39 -8.51 -2.31 7.79
CA TRP A 39 -7.44 -1.70 6.99
C TRP A 39 -7.11 -0.35 7.57
N PHE A 40 -5.81 -0.02 7.59
CA PHE A 40 -5.34 1.34 7.88
C PHE A 40 -4.39 1.86 6.79
N ALA A 41 -3.78 0.97 6.00
CA ALA A 41 -2.98 1.36 4.85
C ALA A 41 -3.16 0.38 3.69
N ILE A 42 -3.07 0.90 2.46
CA ILE A 42 -2.97 0.09 1.23
C ILE A 42 -1.96 0.73 0.28
N ILE A 43 -0.99 -0.06 -0.19
CA ILE A 43 -0.01 0.32 -1.21
C ILE A 43 -0.49 -0.22 -2.56
N MET A 44 -0.47 0.63 -3.59
CA MET A 44 -0.97 0.31 -4.94
C MET A 44 -0.06 0.89 -6.02
N ASP A 45 0.02 0.16 -7.13
CA ASP A 45 0.57 0.65 -8.40
C ASP A 45 -0.54 1.42 -9.13
N VAL A 46 -0.41 2.74 -9.24
CA VAL A 46 -1.44 3.63 -9.82
C VAL A 46 -0.85 4.43 -10.99
N PRO A 47 -1.48 4.42 -12.18
CA PRO A 47 -1.08 5.31 -13.26
C PRO A 47 -1.20 6.79 -12.88
N LYS A 48 -0.19 7.59 -13.20
CA LYS A 48 -0.13 9.05 -13.00
C LYS A 48 -1.40 9.77 -13.47
N ASN A 49 -1.96 9.38 -14.62
CA ASN A 49 -3.20 9.96 -15.14
C ASN A 49 -4.44 9.76 -14.25
N LYS A 50 -4.48 8.71 -13.41
CA LYS A 50 -5.55 8.48 -12.43
C LYS A 50 -5.45 9.43 -11.24
N LEU A 51 -4.31 10.10 -11.09
CA LEU A 51 -4.05 11.14 -10.10
C LEU A 51 -4.15 12.56 -10.71
N GLY A 52 -4.55 12.69 -11.98
CA GLY A 52 -4.64 13.98 -12.67
C GLY A 52 -3.30 14.51 -13.23
N LEU A 53 -2.26 13.68 -13.29
CA LEU A 53 -0.97 14.02 -13.88
C LEU A 53 -0.95 13.69 -15.39
N GLN A 54 -0.11 14.39 -16.16
CA GLN A 54 -0.14 14.32 -17.64
C GLN A 54 0.44 13.03 -18.24
N GLU A 55 1.06 12.17 -17.43
CA GLU A 55 1.78 10.97 -17.89
C GLU A 55 1.03 9.67 -17.53
N ASN A 56 1.38 8.58 -18.20
CA ASN A 56 0.81 7.24 -17.94
C ASN A 56 1.72 6.33 -17.11
N ASP A 57 2.86 6.84 -16.62
CA ASP A 57 3.74 6.03 -15.79
C ASP A 57 3.04 5.56 -14.52
N ILE A 58 3.45 4.41 -14.02
CA ILE A 58 3.00 3.87 -12.75
C ILE A 58 3.74 4.58 -11.61
N LEU A 59 2.99 4.95 -10.57
CA LEU A 59 3.52 5.41 -9.29
C LEU A 59 3.10 4.45 -8.18
N ASP A 60 4.01 4.26 -7.23
CA ASP A 60 3.68 3.71 -5.92
C ASP A 60 2.88 4.74 -5.14
N VAL A 61 1.64 4.39 -4.77
CA VAL A 61 0.76 5.21 -3.94
C VAL A 61 0.40 4.45 -2.68
N VAL A 62 0.30 5.16 -1.56
CA VAL A 62 -0.29 4.63 -0.33
C VAL A 62 -1.52 5.45 0.05
N ASN A 63 -2.62 4.75 0.36
CA ASN A 63 -3.78 5.34 0.99
C ASN A 63 -3.77 5.02 2.49
N PHE A 64 -4.06 6.01 3.33
CA PHE A 64 -4.15 5.89 4.79
C PHE A 64 -5.57 6.23 5.26
N LYS A 65 -6.01 5.57 6.34
CA LYS A 65 -7.30 5.81 6.99
C LYS A 65 -7.15 6.00 8.49
#